data_AF-A0A965CZZ2-F1
#
_entry.id   AF-A0A965CZZ2-F1
#
_cell.length_a   1.000
_cell.length_b   1.000
_cell.length_c   1.000
_cell.angle_alpha   90.00
_cell.angle_beta   90.00
_cell.angle_gamma   90.00
#
_symmetry.space_group_name_H-M   'P 1'
#
loop_
_entity.id
_entity.type
_entity.pdbx_description
1 polymer ?
#
loop_
_entity_poly.entity_id
_entity_poly.type
_entity_poly.pdbx_seq_one_letter_code
_entity_poly.pdbx_strand_id
1 'polypeptide(L)'
;MKLGVITPIGPGHEEAYQACLGSIQNAWHNNSGKFTGLEVIGMNDPQGRYGRSARRNDGIAEGLRRGCDWLFFLDADDLLSPYAFEEVAAHLENSDAVWGNICESAFGATEVTLRENQLPETDNIEDILQTDPYLTLQMGHFVRASIAANVRFDEALDTGEDFRYYLKVWDKYRCRKVQSVFFINRRGHHSRGPRSADGQQWRASVEREIADFVARRRRIGNNAINGVPSAADLAADLANGRTAVIVAHPDDEILWGGGLLARHPGLDVICCSIPHRDPERVLGFFKAMKLLGHHPLLLPFSEGSASSPLKHLDLLELDHYSTIITHNEAGEYGHLHHRQVHQYLLSHFRGKIYSFGFGKGRIALTLSADEQAKKLAALQCYSSKSTADGGLPKWSALLKTYEIDFAEESYDLIAAPAVISACGELANAEIRQRSDYQIFSVNDGKISGVGERLQKKLRALQPVLPPFDNQRVLDIGCDFGFWSFTAAAAGAEVVGLDRSRSVRDLGRVNIPLLNNQTAVENGLCAQFYDYEAGAQWWDLQKFDIVFCMSLYHHIFNVCGDHRAIWYWLSRVTAGVLLWENPVDTSDVVVQMNLARELWPDYNEQQIRAAALE
;
A
#
# COMPACT_ATOMS: atom_id res chain seq x y z
N MET A 1 -6.62 -29.02 -9.18
CA MET A 1 -5.34 -28.78 -8.48
C MET A 1 -4.89 -30.06 -7.81
N LYS A 2 -3.58 -30.33 -7.77
CA LYS A 2 -3.01 -31.53 -7.13
C LYS A 2 -2.40 -31.17 -5.77
N LEU A 3 -2.69 -31.97 -4.74
CA LEU A 3 -2.21 -31.79 -3.37
C LEU A 3 -1.12 -32.81 -3.03
N GLY A 4 -0.06 -32.39 -2.35
CA GLY A 4 0.92 -33.29 -1.72
C GLY A 4 0.85 -33.21 -0.19
N VAL A 5 0.64 -34.33 0.50
CA VAL A 5 0.72 -34.40 1.97
C VAL A 5 2.09 -34.91 2.36
N ILE A 6 2.89 -34.04 3.00
CA ILE A 6 4.27 -34.33 3.39
C ILE A 6 4.32 -34.71 4.86
N THR A 7 4.90 -35.87 5.14
CA THR A 7 5.01 -36.41 6.50
C THR A 7 6.42 -36.94 6.78
N PRO A 8 7.24 -36.22 7.56
CA PRO A 8 8.49 -36.74 8.11
C PRO A 8 8.23 -37.89 9.09
N ILE A 9 8.98 -38.98 8.95
CA ILE A 9 8.82 -40.19 9.78
C ILE A 9 10.14 -40.43 10.52
N GLY A 10 10.21 -39.93 11.75
CA GLY A 10 11.38 -40.07 12.62
C GLY A 10 11.44 -41.40 13.39
N PRO A 11 12.46 -41.59 14.23
CA PRO A 11 12.61 -42.81 15.03
C PRO A 11 11.40 -43.06 15.95
N GLY A 12 10.80 -44.25 15.84
CA GLY A 12 9.68 -44.68 16.68
C GLY A 12 8.31 -44.16 16.24
N HIS A 13 8.21 -43.59 15.03
CA HIS A 13 6.96 -43.09 14.45
C HIS A 13 6.38 -43.99 13.36
N GLU A 14 6.94 -45.18 13.11
CA GLU A 14 6.48 -46.09 12.05
C GLU A 14 5.03 -46.52 12.25
N GLU A 15 4.64 -46.85 13.49
CA GLU A 15 3.27 -47.22 13.85
C GLU A 15 2.33 -46.00 13.83
N ALA A 16 2.78 -44.87 14.40
CA ALA A 16 2.01 -43.63 14.40
C ALA A 16 1.69 -43.15 12.97
N TYR A 17 2.64 -43.32 12.04
CA TYR A 17 2.49 -43.00 10.63
C TYR A 17 1.43 -43.85 9.93
N GLN A 18 1.19 -45.10 10.34
CA GLN A 18 0.10 -45.90 9.76
C GLN A 18 -1.27 -45.29 10.05
N ALA A 19 -1.48 -44.80 11.28
CA ALA A 19 -2.70 -44.09 11.65
C ALA A 19 -2.82 -42.74 10.92
N CYS A 20 -1.70 -42.00 10.80
CA CYS A 20 -1.62 -40.78 10.01
C CYS A 20 -2.02 -41.02 8.54
N LEU A 21 -1.42 -42.02 7.90
CA LEU A 21 -1.73 -42.42 6.53
C LEU A 21 -3.21 -42.80 6.35
N GLY A 22 -3.76 -43.57 7.29
CA GLY A 22 -5.19 -43.91 7.30
C GLY A 22 -6.08 -42.67 7.38
N SER A 23 -5.73 -41.67 8.21
CA SER A 23 -6.49 -40.42 8.30
C SER A 23 -6.47 -39.60 7.00
N ILE A 24 -5.33 -39.56 6.30
CA ILE A 24 -5.20 -38.90 5.00
C ILE A 24 -6.09 -39.56 3.97
N GLN A 25 -6.06 -40.90 3.91
CA GLN A 25 -6.91 -41.68 3.01
C GLN A 25 -8.39 -41.47 3.33
N ASN A 26 -8.77 -41.49 4.60
CA ASN A 26 -10.16 -41.28 5.02
C ASN A 26 -10.67 -39.88 4.64
N ALA A 27 -9.88 -38.82 4.87
CA ALA A 27 -10.24 -37.47 4.45
C ALA A 27 -10.41 -37.37 2.93
N TRP A 28 -9.54 -38.03 2.15
CA TRP A 28 -9.63 -38.03 0.69
C TRP A 28 -10.89 -38.73 0.18
N HIS A 29 -11.24 -39.88 0.76
CA HIS A 29 -12.47 -40.61 0.41
C HIS A 29 -13.73 -39.88 0.89
N ASN A 30 -13.64 -39.12 1.99
CA ASN A 30 -14.75 -38.34 2.50
C ASN A 30 -15.11 -37.19 1.55
N ASN A 31 -14.16 -36.30 1.25
CA ASN A 31 -14.37 -35.21 0.30
C ASN A 31 -13.00 -34.64 -0.13
N SER A 32 -12.71 -34.59 -1.43
CA SER A 32 -11.45 -34.04 -1.94
C SER A 32 -11.48 -32.51 -2.14
N GLY A 33 -12.62 -31.85 -1.91
CA GLY A 33 -12.81 -30.42 -2.13
C GLY A 33 -12.48 -30.01 -3.57
N LYS A 34 -11.63 -28.99 -3.74
CA LYS A 34 -11.16 -28.51 -5.07
C LYS A 34 -9.95 -29.30 -5.62
N PHE A 35 -9.47 -30.32 -4.91
CA PHE A 35 -8.32 -31.12 -5.35
C PHE A 35 -8.77 -32.28 -6.22
N THR A 36 -8.05 -32.47 -7.32
CA THR A 36 -8.29 -33.51 -8.33
C THR A 36 -7.26 -34.63 -8.28
N GLY A 37 -6.24 -34.48 -7.44
CA GLY A 37 -5.23 -35.52 -7.21
C GLY A 37 -4.53 -35.34 -5.87
N LEU A 38 -4.08 -36.45 -5.30
CA LEU A 38 -3.41 -36.53 -4.00
C LEU A 38 -2.11 -37.32 -4.13
N GLU A 39 -1.04 -36.78 -3.56
CA GLU A 39 0.24 -37.48 -3.36
C GLU A 39 0.51 -37.57 -1.88
N VAL A 40 0.69 -38.79 -1.36
CA VAL A 40 1.15 -38.98 0.02
C VAL A 40 2.66 -39.19 0.00
N ILE A 41 3.36 -38.29 0.68
CA ILE A 41 4.81 -38.15 0.61
C ILE A 41 5.39 -38.40 2.00
N GLY A 42 5.54 -39.68 2.34
CA GLY A 42 6.20 -40.13 3.57
C GLY A 42 7.73 -40.05 3.44
N MET A 43 8.37 -39.36 4.38
CA MET A 43 9.80 -39.06 4.36
C MET A 43 10.51 -39.75 5.52
N ASN A 44 10.97 -40.98 5.26
CA ASN A 44 11.61 -41.84 6.26
C ASN A 44 12.95 -41.28 6.77
N ASP A 45 13.09 -41.27 8.09
CA ASP A 45 14.31 -41.00 8.84
C ASP A 45 14.34 -41.80 10.17
N PRO A 46 14.29 -43.14 10.12
CA PRO A 46 14.17 -43.99 11.31
C PRO A 46 15.38 -43.92 12.26
N GLN A 47 16.49 -43.33 11.82
CA GLN A 47 17.69 -43.09 12.62
C GLN A 47 17.84 -41.63 13.07
N GLY A 48 16.94 -40.74 12.65
CA GLY A 48 17.00 -39.31 12.97
C GLY A 48 18.22 -38.60 12.38
N ARG A 49 18.80 -39.13 11.29
CA ARG A 49 20.04 -38.64 10.67
C ARG A 49 19.83 -37.29 10.00
N TYR A 50 18.66 -37.08 9.41
CA TYR A 50 18.36 -35.89 8.60
C TYR A 50 17.58 -34.84 9.40
N GLY A 51 16.73 -35.29 10.32
CA GLY A 51 15.83 -34.42 11.08
C GLY A 51 14.61 -33.99 10.26
N ARG A 52 13.59 -33.51 10.97
CA ARG A 52 12.28 -33.18 10.38
C ARG A 52 12.35 -32.05 9.34
N SER A 53 13.16 -31.01 9.57
CA SER A 53 13.34 -29.89 8.62
C SER A 53 13.83 -30.34 7.25
N ALA A 54 14.90 -31.15 7.22
CA ALA A 54 15.46 -31.67 5.98
C ALA A 54 14.46 -32.58 5.27
N ARG A 55 13.78 -33.45 6.00
CA ARG A 55 12.73 -34.32 5.47
C ARG A 55 11.53 -33.55 4.92
N ARG A 56 11.12 -32.43 5.54
CA ARG A 56 10.10 -31.52 4.99
C ARG A 56 10.58 -30.91 3.67
N ASN A 57 11.82 -30.44 3.60
CA ASN A 57 12.41 -29.88 2.37
C ASN A 57 12.51 -30.91 1.23
N ASP A 58 12.92 -32.14 1.54
CA ASP A 58 12.93 -33.25 0.58
C ASP A 58 11.51 -33.56 0.09
N GLY A 59 10.53 -33.52 1.00
CA GLY A 59 9.11 -33.64 0.68
C GLY A 59 8.59 -32.55 -0.25
N ILE A 60 9.02 -31.30 -0.06
CA ILE A 60 8.66 -30.19 -0.96
C ILE A 60 9.20 -30.46 -2.36
N ALA A 61 10.48 -30.85 -2.48
CA ALA A 61 11.10 -31.17 -3.75
C ALA A 61 10.42 -32.36 -4.45
N GLU A 62 10.02 -33.39 -3.69
CA GLU A 62 9.23 -34.52 -4.18
C GLU A 62 7.86 -34.06 -4.71
N GLY A 63 7.15 -33.24 -3.94
CA GLY A 63 5.83 -32.74 -4.32
C GLY A 63 5.86 -31.95 -5.63
N LEU A 64 6.84 -31.05 -5.79
CA LEU A 64 7.05 -30.32 -7.05
C LEU A 64 7.30 -31.26 -8.22
N ARG A 65 8.17 -32.27 -8.04
CA ARG A 65 8.48 -33.24 -9.10
C ARG A 65 7.26 -34.05 -9.52
N ARG A 66 6.34 -34.29 -8.59
CA ARG A 66 5.06 -34.96 -8.86
C ARG A 66 3.95 -34.03 -9.34
N GLY A 67 4.24 -32.75 -9.54
CA GLY A 67 3.31 -31.75 -10.05
C GLY A 67 2.23 -31.34 -9.04
N CYS A 68 2.54 -31.35 -7.74
CA CYS A 68 1.64 -30.81 -6.72
C CYS A 68 1.59 -29.28 -6.81
N ASP A 69 0.38 -28.71 -6.85
CA ASP A 69 0.14 -27.26 -6.80
C ASP A 69 0.14 -26.75 -5.35
N TRP A 70 -0.36 -27.58 -4.45
CA TRP A 70 -0.49 -27.32 -3.02
C TRP A 70 0.19 -28.42 -2.22
N LEU A 71 0.68 -28.05 -1.04
CA LEU A 71 1.23 -28.97 -0.06
C LEU A 71 0.48 -28.83 1.26
N PHE A 72 0.38 -29.93 1.99
CA PHE A 72 -0.06 -29.99 3.37
C PHE A 72 1.02 -30.66 4.21
N PHE A 73 1.49 -29.99 5.26
CA PHE A 73 2.46 -30.59 6.18
C PHE A 73 1.74 -31.25 7.35
N LEU A 74 2.01 -32.53 7.59
CA LEU A 74 1.41 -33.29 8.68
C LEU A 74 2.48 -34.13 9.38
N ASP A 75 2.62 -33.98 10.69
CA ASP A 75 3.56 -34.81 11.46
C ASP A 75 3.04 -36.25 11.59
N ALA A 76 3.96 -37.22 11.67
CA ALA A 76 3.61 -38.64 11.63
C ALA A 76 2.78 -39.11 12.84
N ASP A 77 2.87 -38.39 13.96
CA ASP A 77 2.07 -38.57 15.16
C ASP A 77 0.76 -37.79 15.16
N ASP A 78 0.41 -37.05 14.11
CA ASP A 78 -0.87 -36.33 14.01
C ASP A 78 -1.83 -36.99 13.01
N LEU A 79 -3.10 -36.57 13.04
CA LEU A 79 -4.15 -37.05 12.12
C LEU A 79 -4.68 -35.90 11.28
N LEU A 80 -5.03 -36.19 10.03
CA LEU A 80 -5.75 -35.25 9.18
C LEU A 80 -7.24 -35.26 9.53
N SER A 81 -7.86 -34.08 9.60
CA SER A 81 -9.31 -33.95 9.77
C SER A 81 -10.04 -34.51 8.55
N PRO A 82 -11.15 -35.26 8.71
CA PRO A 82 -11.91 -35.79 7.58
C PRO A 82 -12.53 -34.70 6.70
N TYR A 83 -12.67 -33.47 7.22
CA TYR A 83 -13.25 -32.32 6.51
C TYR A 83 -12.19 -31.36 5.95
N ALA A 84 -10.90 -31.64 6.12
CA ALA A 84 -9.84 -30.67 5.85
C ALA A 84 -9.85 -30.12 4.41
N PHE A 85 -10.07 -30.98 3.42
CA PHE A 85 -10.02 -30.60 2.00
C PHE A 85 -11.27 -29.85 1.54
N GLU A 86 -12.43 -30.18 2.11
CA GLU A 86 -13.69 -29.46 1.86
C GLU A 86 -13.60 -28.05 2.43
N GLU A 87 -13.21 -27.93 3.69
CA GLU A 87 -13.15 -26.67 4.42
C GLU A 87 -12.15 -25.68 3.80
N VAL A 88 -10.98 -26.15 3.35
CA VAL A 88 -9.99 -25.26 2.75
C VAL A 88 -10.43 -24.72 1.38
N ALA A 89 -11.39 -25.35 0.70
CA ALA A 89 -11.78 -25.03 -0.68
C ALA A 89 -12.20 -23.56 -0.88
N ALA A 90 -12.83 -22.95 0.14
CA ALA A 90 -13.25 -21.56 0.14
C ALA A 90 -12.08 -20.55 0.16
N HIS A 91 -10.90 -21.00 0.55
CA HIS A 91 -9.74 -20.14 0.81
C HIS A 91 -8.65 -20.23 -0.28
N LEU A 92 -8.64 -21.30 -1.10
CA LEU A 92 -7.55 -21.57 -2.06
C LEU A 92 -7.38 -20.52 -3.18
N GLU A 93 -8.41 -19.74 -3.49
CA GLU A 93 -8.35 -18.69 -4.53
C GLU A 93 -7.67 -17.41 -4.02
N ASN A 94 -7.98 -17.02 -2.79
CA ASN A 94 -7.58 -15.73 -2.23
C ASN A 94 -6.41 -15.82 -1.26
N SER A 95 -5.93 -17.04 -0.99
CA SER A 95 -4.81 -17.28 -0.09
C SER A 95 -3.71 -18.09 -0.77
N ASP A 96 -2.52 -17.92 -0.22
CA ASP A 96 -1.28 -18.57 -0.62
C ASP A 96 -0.85 -19.62 0.41
N ALA A 97 -1.26 -19.43 1.67
CA ALA A 97 -1.18 -20.42 2.74
C ALA A 97 -2.33 -20.25 3.74
N VAL A 98 -2.82 -21.35 4.30
CA VAL A 98 -4.00 -21.39 5.18
C VAL A 98 -3.76 -22.32 6.38
N TRP A 99 -3.87 -21.76 7.58
CA TRP A 99 -3.84 -22.47 8.85
C TRP A 99 -5.24 -22.60 9.43
N GLY A 100 -5.55 -23.76 10.00
CA GLY A 100 -6.82 -24.01 10.68
C GLY A 100 -6.72 -23.84 12.19
N ASN A 101 -7.84 -24.03 12.87
CA ASN A 101 -7.89 -24.18 14.32
C ASN A 101 -7.14 -25.44 14.78
N ILE A 102 -6.54 -25.34 15.97
CA ILE A 102 -5.80 -26.41 16.61
C ILE A 102 -6.77 -27.24 17.44
N CYS A 103 -6.87 -28.52 17.09
CA CYS A 103 -7.65 -29.52 17.79
C CYS A 103 -6.70 -30.55 18.39
N GLU A 104 -6.97 -31.01 19.61
CA GLU A 104 -6.11 -31.90 20.37
C GLU A 104 -6.82 -33.20 20.70
N SER A 105 -6.05 -34.28 20.81
CA SER A 105 -6.51 -35.55 21.36
C SER A 105 -5.37 -36.21 22.13
N ALA A 106 -5.67 -36.97 23.17
CA ALA A 106 -4.65 -37.80 23.80
C ALA A 106 -4.30 -38.98 22.87
N PHE A 107 -3.03 -39.38 22.83
CA PHE A 107 -2.62 -40.52 22.00
C PHE A 107 -3.41 -41.80 22.38
N GLY A 108 -4.10 -42.38 21.40
CA GLY A 108 -4.98 -43.54 21.59
C GLY A 108 -6.41 -43.21 22.03
N ALA A 109 -6.75 -41.95 22.28
CA ALA A 109 -8.11 -41.51 22.56
C ALA A 109 -8.88 -41.21 21.26
N THR A 110 -10.20 -41.32 21.34
CA THR A 110 -11.12 -40.93 20.24
C THR A 110 -11.70 -39.53 20.44
N GLU A 111 -11.63 -39.00 21.66
CA GLU A 111 -12.15 -37.68 21.98
C GLU A 111 -11.21 -36.60 21.44
N VAL A 112 -11.80 -35.59 20.80
CA VAL A 112 -11.10 -34.46 20.20
C VAL A 112 -11.60 -33.18 20.84
N THR A 113 -10.69 -32.30 21.24
CA THR A 113 -11.00 -31.06 21.93
C THR A 113 -10.37 -29.88 21.21
N LEU A 114 -11.17 -28.86 20.91
CA LEU A 114 -10.66 -27.61 20.36
C LEU A 114 -9.81 -26.90 21.42
N ARG A 115 -8.60 -26.46 21.08
CA ARG A 115 -7.75 -25.71 22.01
C ARG A 115 -8.44 -24.40 22.40
N GLU A 116 -8.62 -24.16 23.69
CA GLU A 116 -9.32 -22.95 24.16
C GLU A 116 -8.50 -21.68 23.91
N ASN A 117 -9.18 -20.55 23.70
CA ASN A 117 -8.59 -19.21 23.57
C ASN A 117 -7.57 -19.05 22.42
N GLN A 118 -7.59 -19.95 21.45
CA GLN A 118 -6.78 -19.79 20.24
C GLN A 118 -7.19 -18.55 19.42
N LEU A 119 -6.24 -18.01 18.68
CA LEU A 119 -6.41 -16.79 17.88
C LEU A 119 -7.59 -16.95 16.91
N PRO A 120 -8.52 -15.97 16.87
CA PRO A 120 -9.62 -15.95 15.90
C PRO A 120 -9.14 -15.92 14.44
N GLU A 121 -10.09 -15.93 13.51
CA GLU A 121 -9.75 -15.77 12.09
C GLU A 121 -9.02 -14.44 11.86
N THR A 122 -7.90 -14.49 11.15
CA THR A 122 -7.10 -13.33 10.78
C THR A 122 -6.26 -13.59 9.53
N ASP A 123 -5.95 -12.52 8.81
CA ASP A 123 -4.94 -12.45 7.74
C ASP A 123 -3.80 -11.47 8.09
N ASN A 124 -3.78 -10.96 9.33
CA ASN A 124 -2.78 -10.01 9.82
C ASN A 124 -1.67 -10.72 10.62
N ILE A 125 -0.43 -10.59 10.17
CA ILE A 125 0.74 -11.14 10.88
C ILE A 125 0.93 -10.52 12.27
N GLU A 126 0.52 -9.28 12.50
CA GLU A 126 0.69 -8.64 13.81
C GLU A 126 -0.16 -9.32 14.90
N ASP A 127 -1.31 -9.90 14.55
CA ASP A 127 -2.11 -10.71 15.47
C ASP A 127 -1.36 -11.97 15.89
N ILE A 128 -0.60 -12.57 14.97
CA ILE A 128 0.28 -13.73 15.24
C ILE A 128 1.42 -13.33 16.17
N LEU A 129 2.01 -12.15 15.98
CA LEU A 129 3.16 -11.66 16.75
C LEU A 129 2.79 -11.22 18.17
N GLN A 130 1.55 -10.75 18.38
CA GLN A 130 1.06 -10.26 19.67
C GLN A 130 0.36 -11.32 20.51
N THR A 131 0.05 -12.48 19.91
CA THR A 131 -0.61 -13.59 20.59
C THR A 131 0.40 -14.65 20.96
N ASP A 132 0.16 -15.33 22.08
CA ASP A 132 0.99 -16.46 22.49
C ASP A 132 1.14 -17.48 21.34
N PRO A 133 2.37 -17.85 20.93
CA PRO A 133 2.58 -18.75 19.80
C PRO A 133 1.90 -20.11 19.95
N TYR A 134 1.64 -20.56 21.18
CA TYR A 134 0.87 -21.77 21.46
C TYR A 134 -0.59 -21.70 20.98
N LEU A 135 -1.12 -20.48 20.86
CA LEU A 135 -2.52 -20.18 20.54
C LEU A 135 -2.72 -19.75 19.08
N THR A 136 -1.67 -19.68 18.26
CA THR A 136 -1.75 -19.09 16.91
C THR A 136 -1.70 -20.13 15.79
N LEU A 137 -0.51 -20.64 15.51
CA LEU A 137 -0.19 -21.47 14.35
C LEU A 137 0.48 -22.76 14.80
N GLN A 138 0.16 -23.86 14.12
CA GLN A 138 0.79 -25.16 14.35
C GLN A 138 0.97 -25.90 13.02
N MET A 139 1.80 -26.94 13.03
CA MET A 139 1.97 -27.84 11.89
C MET A 139 0.61 -28.45 11.53
N GLY A 140 0.31 -28.66 10.25
CA GLY A 140 -1.05 -28.97 9.78
C GLY A 140 -1.72 -27.82 9.03
N HIS A 141 -1.07 -27.34 7.97
CA HIS A 141 -1.55 -26.20 7.17
C HIS A 141 -1.37 -26.45 5.67
N PHE A 142 -2.17 -25.76 4.87
CA PHE A 142 -2.07 -25.75 3.41
C PHE A 142 -1.17 -24.61 2.95
N VAL A 143 -0.34 -24.85 1.93
CA VAL A 143 0.49 -23.82 1.30
C VAL A 143 0.74 -24.15 -0.17
N ARG A 144 0.85 -23.14 -1.04
CA ARG A 144 1.25 -23.38 -2.43
C ARG A 144 2.62 -24.04 -2.50
N ALA A 145 2.78 -25.05 -3.34
CA ALA A 145 4.03 -25.80 -3.46
C ALA A 145 5.21 -24.90 -3.85
N SER A 146 4.98 -23.94 -4.75
CA SER A 146 5.98 -22.94 -5.16
C SER A 146 6.45 -22.05 -4.01
N ILE A 147 5.58 -21.72 -3.05
CA ILE A 147 5.90 -20.88 -1.90
C ILE A 147 6.72 -21.67 -0.89
N ALA A 148 6.30 -22.89 -0.57
CA ALA A 148 7.06 -23.78 0.31
C ALA A 148 8.48 -24.02 -0.25
N ALA A 149 8.62 -24.15 -1.57
CA ALA A 149 9.88 -24.30 -2.28
C ALA A 149 10.81 -23.09 -2.14
N ASN A 150 10.24 -21.88 -2.16
CA ASN A 150 10.98 -20.64 -2.04
C ASN A 150 11.39 -20.35 -0.59
N VAL A 151 10.53 -20.66 0.38
CA VAL A 151 10.78 -20.32 1.79
C VAL A 151 11.68 -21.33 2.49
N ARG A 152 11.38 -22.63 2.34
CA ARG A 152 12.06 -23.79 2.95
C ARG A 152 12.17 -23.76 4.48
N PHE A 153 12.23 -24.95 5.08
CA PHE A 153 12.55 -25.11 6.50
C PHE A 153 14.06 -24.94 6.72
N ASP A 154 14.44 -24.39 7.88
CA ASP A 154 15.84 -24.26 8.28
C ASP A 154 16.35 -25.61 8.82
N GLU A 155 17.22 -26.28 8.07
CA GLU A 155 17.72 -27.62 8.38
C GLU A 155 18.66 -27.65 9.59
N ALA A 156 19.18 -26.48 10.00
CA ALA A 156 20.03 -26.34 11.17
C ALA A 156 19.23 -26.19 12.48
N LEU A 157 17.91 -25.95 12.41
CA LEU A 157 17.06 -25.80 13.58
C LEU A 157 16.32 -27.10 13.91
N ASP A 158 16.50 -27.55 15.15
CA ASP A 158 15.85 -28.74 15.72
C ASP A 158 14.67 -28.43 16.63
N THR A 159 14.39 -27.15 16.84
CA THR A 159 13.27 -26.68 17.65
C THR A 159 12.92 -25.24 17.26
N GLY A 160 11.63 -24.91 17.15
CA GLY A 160 11.14 -23.62 16.66
C GLY A 160 11.32 -23.38 15.15
N GLU A 161 11.79 -24.39 14.42
CA GLU A 161 12.00 -24.33 12.97
C GLU A 161 10.70 -24.12 12.21
N ASP A 162 9.62 -24.62 12.77
CA ASP A 162 8.26 -24.56 12.27
C ASP A 162 7.76 -23.12 12.34
N PHE A 163 7.87 -22.47 13.49
CA PHE A 163 7.45 -21.09 13.67
C PHE A 163 8.31 -20.10 12.88
N ARG A 164 9.62 -20.34 12.78
CA ARG A 164 10.49 -19.57 11.88
C ARG A 164 10.04 -19.68 10.41
N TYR A 165 9.63 -20.88 9.98
CA TYR A 165 9.05 -21.08 8.66
C TYR A 165 7.72 -20.31 8.52
N TYR A 166 6.81 -20.41 9.48
CA TYR A 166 5.52 -19.69 9.45
C TYR A 166 5.73 -18.19 9.30
N LEU A 167 6.59 -17.59 10.13
CA LEU A 167 6.88 -16.16 10.09
C LEU A 167 7.40 -15.73 8.72
N LYS A 168 8.28 -16.50 8.07
CA LYS A 168 8.76 -16.18 6.71
C LYS A 168 7.67 -16.27 5.65
N VAL A 169 6.71 -17.19 5.79
CA VAL A 169 5.58 -17.30 4.84
C VAL A 169 4.63 -16.11 5.05
N TRP A 170 4.25 -15.83 6.29
CA TRP A 170 3.38 -14.71 6.66
C TRP A 170 3.99 -13.34 6.37
N ASP A 171 5.31 -13.22 6.37
CA ASP A 171 6.03 -11.97 6.04
C ASP A 171 5.84 -11.54 4.58
N LYS A 172 5.59 -12.50 3.67
CA LYS A 172 5.73 -12.29 2.22
C LYS A 172 4.53 -12.68 1.38
N TYR A 173 3.62 -13.49 1.90
CA TYR A 173 2.55 -14.12 1.12
C TYR A 173 1.20 -13.94 1.79
N ARG A 174 0.11 -14.07 1.01
CA ARG A 174 -1.26 -13.92 1.52
C ARG A 174 -1.64 -15.11 2.38
N CYS A 175 -1.50 -14.97 3.69
CA CYS A 175 -1.76 -16.02 4.65
C CYS A 175 -3.09 -15.81 5.34
N ARG A 176 -3.72 -16.90 5.79
CA ARG A 176 -4.92 -16.83 6.59
C ARG A 176 -4.90 -17.86 7.70
N LYS A 177 -5.32 -17.46 8.89
CA LYS A 177 -5.73 -18.34 9.98
C LYS A 177 -7.25 -18.39 9.98
N VAL A 178 -7.85 -19.57 9.87
CA VAL A 178 -9.32 -19.77 9.81
C VAL A 178 -9.80 -20.61 10.99
N GLN A 179 -11.13 -20.68 11.16
CA GLN A 179 -11.76 -21.45 12.24
C GLN A 179 -11.95 -22.95 11.93
N SER A 180 -11.83 -23.34 10.66
CA SER A 180 -11.89 -24.75 10.25
C SER A 180 -10.74 -25.56 10.86
N VAL A 181 -11.00 -26.84 11.18
CA VAL A 181 -9.98 -27.75 11.73
C VAL A 181 -9.43 -28.64 10.62
N PHE A 182 -8.15 -28.49 10.31
CA PHE A 182 -7.49 -29.27 9.25
C PHE A 182 -6.76 -30.51 9.77
N PHE A 183 -6.32 -30.51 11.02
CA PHE A 183 -5.61 -31.63 11.62
C PHE A 183 -5.97 -31.75 13.11
N ILE A 184 -5.64 -32.92 13.67
CA ILE A 184 -5.80 -33.25 15.09
C ILE A 184 -4.41 -33.54 15.64
N ASN A 185 -3.98 -32.72 16.59
CA ASN A 185 -2.72 -32.89 17.29
C ASN A 185 -2.83 -33.99 18.35
N ARG A 186 -2.12 -35.11 18.19
CA ARG A 186 -2.14 -36.18 19.21
C ARG A 186 -1.06 -35.93 20.26
N ARG A 187 -1.50 -35.57 21.47
CA ARG A 187 -0.64 -35.27 22.62
C ARG A 187 -0.12 -36.57 23.26
N GLY A 188 1.13 -36.55 23.71
CA GLY A 188 1.71 -37.61 24.54
C GLY A 188 2.50 -38.71 23.79
N HIS A 189 2.67 -38.60 22.47
CA HIS A 189 3.46 -39.54 21.68
C HIS A 189 4.41 -38.81 20.70
N HIS A 190 5.39 -38.09 21.26
CA HIS A 190 6.37 -37.33 20.48
C HIS A 190 7.58 -38.18 20.07
N SER A 191 8.24 -37.78 18.98
CA SER A 191 9.45 -38.44 18.48
C SER A 191 10.53 -38.46 19.56
N ARG A 192 11.19 -39.60 19.71
CA ARG A 192 12.35 -39.78 20.59
C ARG A 192 13.61 -39.77 19.73
N GLY A 193 14.61 -38.97 20.08
CA GLY A 193 15.86 -38.97 19.32
C GLY A 193 16.81 -37.82 19.69
N PRO A 194 18.02 -37.80 19.13
CA PRO A 194 19.04 -36.81 19.47
C PRO A 194 18.65 -35.36 19.10
N ARG A 195 17.65 -35.19 18.24
CA ARG A 195 17.13 -33.90 17.74
C ARG A 195 15.69 -33.60 18.22
N SER A 196 15.19 -34.30 19.23
CA SER A 196 13.86 -34.04 19.83
C SER A 196 13.92 -32.92 20.87
N ALA A 197 12.86 -32.13 20.98
CA ALA A 197 12.72 -31.08 21.99
C ALA A 197 11.42 -31.26 22.78
N ASP A 198 11.43 -30.83 24.04
CA ASP A 198 10.21 -30.74 24.86
C ASP A 198 9.46 -29.41 24.65
N GLY A 199 8.29 -29.28 25.29
CA GLY A 199 7.45 -28.08 25.15
C GLY A 199 8.08 -26.80 25.71
N GLN A 200 8.93 -26.89 26.74
CA GLN A 200 9.62 -25.71 27.29
C GLN A 200 10.75 -25.25 26.35
N GLN A 201 11.50 -26.21 25.80
CA GLN A 201 12.53 -25.96 24.80
C GLN A 201 11.94 -25.38 23.50
N TRP A 202 10.80 -25.90 23.05
CA TRP A 202 10.06 -25.34 21.92
C TRP A 202 9.64 -23.91 22.21
N ARG A 203 9.03 -23.64 23.37
CA ARG A 203 8.60 -22.29 23.73
C ARG A 203 9.74 -21.29 23.75
N ALA A 204 10.84 -21.63 24.41
CA ALA A 204 12.03 -20.76 24.47
C ALA A 204 12.65 -20.51 23.08
N SER A 205 12.58 -21.49 22.17
CA SER A 205 13.08 -21.33 20.81
C SER A 205 12.15 -20.43 19.98
N VAL A 206 10.84 -20.65 20.05
CA VAL A 206 9.85 -19.87 19.29
C VAL A 206 9.80 -18.42 19.76
N GLU A 207 9.82 -18.15 21.06
CA GLU A 207 9.90 -16.79 21.58
C GLU A 207 11.16 -16.06 21.08
N ARG A 208 12.29 -16.76 20.94
CA ARG A 208 13.51 -16.21 20.35
C ARG A 208 13.36 -15.95 18.86
N GLU A 209 12.79 -16.87 18.10
CA GLU A 209 12.58 -16.69 16.67
C GLU A 209 11.60 -15.55 16.37
N ILE A 210 10.55 -15.38 17.18
CA ILE A 210 9.64 -14.22 17.13
C ILE A 210 10.41 -12.95 17.47
N ALA A 211 11.16 -12.92 18.57
CA ALA A 211 11.94 -11.76 18.96
C ALA A 211 12.96 -11.36 17.89
N ASP A 212 13.67 -12.32 17.30
CA ASP A 212 14.63 -12.11 16.22
C ASP A 212 13.95 -11.69 14.91
N PHE A 213 12.75 -12.21 14.62
CA PHE A 213 11.96 -11.78 13.48
C PHE A 213 11.44 -10.36 13.65
N VAL A 214 10.89 -10.02 14.81
CA VAL A 214 10.48 -8.65 15.17
C VAL A 214 11.69 -7.71 15.15
N ALA A 215 12.82 -8.12 15.74
CA ALA A 215 14.06 -7.35 15.72
C ALA A 215 14.62 -7.21 14.30
N ARG A 216 14.49 -8.21 13.43
CA ARG A 216 14.84 -8.10 12.00
C ARG A 216 13.87 -7.20 11.25
N ARG A 217 12.56 -7.28 11.46
CA ARG A 217 11.59 -6.34 10.89
C ARG A 217 11.91 -4.90 11.33
N ARG A 218 12.30 -4.71 12.59
CA ARG A 218 12.77 -3.43 13.14
C ARG A 218 14.15 -3.00 12.60
N ARG A 219 15.11 -3.92 12.44
CA ARG A 219 16.47 -3.65 11.92
C ARG A 219 16.52 -3.47 10.41
N ILE A 220 15.70 -4.19 9.65
CA ILE A 220 15.43 -3.90 8.23
C ILE A 220 14.80 -2.50 8.13
N GLY A 221 13.98 -2.10 9.12
CA GLY A 221 13.56 -0.71 9.30
C GLY A 221 14.68 0.29 9.61
N ASN A 222 15.83 -0.13 10.16
CA ASN A 222 16.93 0.76 10.58
C ASN A 222 18.23 0.67 9.73
N ASN A 223 18.46 -0.38 8.93
CA ASN A 223 19.72 -0.64 8.21
C ASN A 223 19.57 -0.94 6.70
N ALA A 224 18.36 -0.82 6.12
CA ALA A 224 18.14 -0.97 4.69
C ALA A 224 17.96 0.39 4.01
N ILE A 225 19.09 1.00 3.65
CA ILE A 225 19.15 1.95 2.53
C ILE A 225 18.59 1.24 1.29
N ASN A 226 17.61 1.88 0.66
CA ASN A 226 16.78 1.50 -0.51
C ASN A 226 15.44 0.82 -0.18
N GLY A 227 14.46 1.62 0.26
CA GLY A 227 13.05 1.36 -0.06
C GLY A 227 12.00 1.59 1.03
N VAL A 228 12.36 1.93 2.28
CA VAL A 228 11.39 2.39 3.30
C VAL A 228 11.80 3.78 3.80
N PRO A 229 10.88 4.76 3.84
CA PRO A 229 11.22 6.14 4.20
C PRO A 229 11.71 6.26 5.64
N SER A 230 12.80 7.00 5.85
CA SER A 230 13.32 7.44 7.13
C SER A 230 12.67 8.75 7.61
N ALA A 231 13.00 9.22 8.82
CA ALA A 231 12.57 10.54 9.27
C ALA A 231 13.11 11.68 8.38
N ALA A 232 14.26 11.46 7.72
CA ALA A 232 14.81 12.39 6.74
C ALA A 232 14.00 12.36 5.42
N ASP A 233 13.52 11.19 5.01
CA ASP A 233 12.66 11.05 3.82
C ASP A 233 11.28 11.65 4.07
N LEU A 234 10.71 11.45 5.27
CA LEU A 234 9.53 12.18 5.72
C LEU A 234 9.78 13.68 5.63
N ALA A 235 10.84 14.20 6.25
CA ALA A 235 11.16 15.63 6.18
C ALA A 235 11.34 16.16 4.74
N ALA A 236 11.97 15.38 3.87
CA ALA A 236 12.13 15.72 2.45
C ALA A 236 10.79 15.77 1.72
N ASP A 237 9.89 14.81 1.98
CA ASP A 237 8.56 14.78 1.38
C ASP A 237 7.63 15.88 1.89
N LEU A 238 7.77 16.28 3.16
CA LEU A 238 7.03 17.43 3.71
C LEU A 238 7.49 18.74 3.07
N ALA A 239 8.78 18.83 2.69
CA ALA A 239 9.35 19.98 2.00
C ALA A 239 9.09 19.96 0.48
N ASN A 240 8.74 18.81 -0.09
CA ASN A 240 8.56 18.63 -1.52
C ASN A 240 7.11 18.92 -1.94
N GLY A 241 6.76 20.21 -2.03
CA GLY A 241 5.43 20.66 -2.43
C GLY A 241 4.56 21.05 -1.23
N ARG A 242 3.25 21.16 -1.44
CA ARG A 242 2.31 21.53 -0.38
C ARG A 242 1.93 20.29 0.42
N THR A 243 1.88 20.44 1.74
CA THR A 243 1.67 19.35 2.68
C THR A 243 0.56 19.70 3.65
N ALA A 244 -0.33 18.74 3.93
CA ALA A 244 -1.38 18.86 4.94
C ALA A 244 -1.27 17.80 6.03
N VAL A 245 -1.51 18.21 7.27
CA VAL A 245 -1.86 17.30 8.37
C VAL A 245 -3.38 17.30 8.50
N ILE A 246 -4.04 16.18 8.22
CA ILE A 246 -5.50 16.06 8.22
C ILE A 246 -5.93 15.13 9.34
N VAL A 247 -6.70 15.67 10.29
CA VAL A 247 -7.15 14.96 11.51
C VAL A 247 -8.66 15.01 11.68
N ALA A 248 -9.19 14.03 12.41
CA ALA A 248 -10.61 13.91 12.69
C ALA A 248 -11.06 14.99 13.68
N HIS A 249 -10.39 15.13 14.83
CA HIS A 249 -10.82 16.03 15.91
C HIS A 249 -9.77 17.09 16.29
N PRO A 250 -10.19 18.21 16.90
CA PRO A 250 -9.28 19.21 17.43
C PRO A 250 -8.54 18.69 18.68
N ASP A 251 -7.25 18.38 18.56
CA ASP A 251 -6.25 17.91 19.55
C ASP A 251 -5.42 16.73 19.01
N ASP A 252 -5.99 15.95 18.10
CA ASP A 252 -5.32 14.83 17.42
C ASP A 252 -4.01 15.26 16.77
N GLU A 253 -3.99 16.46 16.16
CA GLU A 253 -2.81 16.97 15.47
C GLU A 253 -1.63 17.17 16.42
N ILE A 254 -1.89 17.55 17.68
CA ILE A 254 -0.85 17.72 18.70
C ILE A 254 -0.54 16.41 19.41
N LEU A 255 -1.56 15.59 19.69
CA LEU A 255 -1.36 14.29 20.35
C LEU A 255 -0.42 13.41 19.54
N TRP A 256 -0.71 13.26 18.24
CA TRP A 256 -0.02 12.31 17.37
C TRP A 256 1.13 12.91 16.57
N GLY A 257 1.09 14.22 16.28
CA GLY A 257 2.08 14.90 15.43
C GLY A 257 2.59 16.24 15.95
N GLY A 258 2.39 16.57 17.22
CA GLY A 258 2.75 17.89 17.75
C GLY A 258 4.26 18.21 17.72
N GLY A 259 5.11 17.20 17.78
CA GLY A 259 6.57 17.34 17.66
C GLY A 259 7.00 17.58 16.22
N LEU A 260 6.41 16.86 15.26
CA LEU A 260 6.58 17.13 13.83
C LEU A 260 6.13 18.55 13.46
N LEU A 261 4.97 18.98 13.95
CA LEU A 261 4.47 20.34 13.78
C LEU A 261 5.43 21.38 14.39
N ALA A 262 5.95 21.12 15.59
CA ALA A 262 6.95 21.99 16.23
C ALA A 262 8.28 22.09 15.43
N ARG A 263 8.62 21.06 14.66
CA ARG A 263 9.83 21.00 13.83
C ARG A 263 9.66 21.68 12.47
N HIS A 264 8.48 21.57 11.86
CA HIS A 264 8.23 21.99 10.47
C HIS A 264 7.14 23.07 10.41
N PRO A 265 7.48 24.37 10.53
CA PRO A 265 6.48 25.44 10.49
C PRO A 265 5.84 25.59 9.11
N GLY A 266 4.65 26.21 9.06
CA GLY A 266 4.00 26.62 7.80
C GLY A 266 3.16 25.56 7.09
N LEU A 267 3.02 24.36 7.67
CA LEU A 267 2.11 23.32 7.14
C LEU A 267 0.63 23.75 7.22
N ASP A 268 -0.18 23.25 6.28
CA ASP A 268 -1.64 23.31 6.40
C ASP A 268 -2.09 22.22 7.39
N VAL A 269 -2.98 22.57 8.32
CA VAL A 269 -3.52 21.62 9.28
C VAL A 269 -5.03 21.67 9.21
N ILE A 270 -5.65 20.56 8.79
CA ILE A 270 -7.08 20.47 8.53
C ILE A 270 -7.72 19.58 9.60
N CYS A 271 -8.69 20.13 10.32
CA CYS A 271 -9.53 19.35 11.22
C CYS A 271 -10.91 19.11 10.59
N CYS A 272 -11.34 17.84 10.55
CA CYS A 272 -12.53 17.42 9.80
C CYS A 272 -13.85 17.59 10.55
N SER A 273 -13.86 17.88 11.86
CA SER A 273 -15.11 18.04 12.60
C SER A 273 -15.02 19.01 13.79
N ILE A 274 -16.20 19.48 14.20
CA ILE A 274 -16.44 20.16 15.47
C ILE A 274 -16.99 19.12 16.46
N PRO A 275 -16.29 18.81 17.58
CA PRO A 275 -16.74 17.79 18.52
C PRO A 275 -18.11 18.09 19.11
N HIS A 276 -19.00 17.09 19.14
CA HIS A 276 -20.37 17.29 19.63
C HIS A 276 -20.44 17.64 21.12
N ARG A 277 -19.58 17.01 21.93
CA ARG A 277 -19.58 17.15 23.40
C ARG A 277 -18.73 18.30 23.92
N ASP A 278 -17.77 18.77 23.13
CA ASP A 278 -16.77 19.76 23.53
C ASP A 278 -16.38 20.62 22.32
N PRO A 279 -17.33 21.39 21.75
CA PRO A 279 -17.07 22.22 20.57
C PRO A 279 -16.07 23.34 20.85
N GLU A 280 -15.87 23.75 22.11
CA GLU A 280 -14.90 24.77 22.50
C GLU A 280 -13.44 24.36 22.25
N ARG A 281 -13.15 23.05 22.10
CA ARG A 281 -11.84 22.55 21.64
C ARG A 281 -11.39 23.16 20.32
N VAL A 282 -12.31 23.59 19.47
CA VAL A 282 -12.00 24.32 18.23
C VAL A 282 -11.17 25.59 18.51
N LEU A 283 -11.44 26.29 19.61
CA LEU A 283 -10.62 27.46 19.99
C LEU A 283 -9.22 27.06 20.42
N GLY A 284 -9.06 25.88 21.03
CA GLY A 284 -7.77 25.28 21.36
C GLY A 284 -6.95 25.00 20.12
N PHE A 285 -7.58 24.44 19.08
CA PHE A 285 -6.95 24.17 17.78
C PHE A 285 -6.38 25.40 17.11
N PHE A 286 -7.18 26.46 16.94
CA PHE A 286 -6.68 27.70 16.34
C PHE A 286 -5.54 28.33 17.17
N LYS A 287 -5.59 28.23 18.51
CA LYS A 287 -4.50 28.72 19.38
C LYS A 287 -3.23 27.89 19.24
N ALA A 288 -3.35 26.57 19.23
CA ALA A 288 -2.22 25.64 19.08
C ALA A 288 -1.54 25.84 17.71
N MET A 289 -2.31 25.90 16.63
CA MET A 289 -1.77 26.09 15.28
C MET A 289 -1.11 27.46 15.12
N LYS A 290 -1.70 28.51 15.70
CA LYS A 290 -1.07 29.84 15.73
C LYS A 290 0.23 29.85 16.53
N LEU A 291 0.28 29.15 17.67
CA LEU A 291 1.48 29.06 18.51
C LEU A 291 2.64 28.40 17.77
N LEU A 292 2.35 27.37 16.97
CA LEU A 292 3.35 26.62 16.21
C LEU A 292 3.63 27.20 14.82
N GLY A 293 2.83 28.17 14.34
CA GLY A 293 3.06 28.87 13.07
C GLY A 293 2.54 28.12 11.83
N HIS A 294 1.38 27.47 11.95
CA HIS A 294 0.71 26.74 10.87
C HIS A 294 -0.53 27.44 10.35
N HIS A 295 -1.07 26.94 9.24
CA HIS A 295 -2.31 27.41 8.62
C HIS A 295 -3.48 26.49 9.00
N PRO A 296 -4.27 26.82 10.04
CA PRO A 296 -5.39 26.00 10.45
C PRO A 296 -6.59 26.14 9.51
N LEU A 297 -7.15 25.01 9.09
CA LEU A 297 -8.43 24.89 8.41
C LEU A 297 -9.35 23.98 9.21
N LEU A 298 -10.60 24.36 9.35
CA LEU A 298 -11.61 23.57 10.06
C LEU A 298 -12.80 23.37 9.14
N LEU A 299 -13.21 22.11 8.92
CA LEU A 299 -14.49 21.83 8.29
C LEU A 299 -15.61 22.22 9.27
N PRO A 300 -16.53 23.14 8.90
CA PRO A 300 -17.45 23.76 9.84
C PRO A 300 -18.68 22.89 10.15
N PHE A 301 -18.48 21.59 10.39
CA PHE A 301 -19.55 20.62 10.62
C PHE A 301 -19.40 19.95 11.98
N SER A 302 -20.49 19.99 12.76
CA SER A 302 -20.57 19.22 14.00
C SER A 302 -20.68 17.74 13.70
N GLU A 303 -19.91 16.93 14.43
CA GLU A 303 -20.07 15.48 14.40
C GLU A 303 -21.34 15.04 15.15
N GLY A 304 -21.76 13.78 14.90
CA GLY A 304 -22.81 13.13 15.67
C GLY A 304 -22.27 12.49 16.95
N SER A 305 -22.85 11.35 17.36
CA SER A 305 -22.22 10.52 18.39
C SER A 305 -20.88 9.96 17.88
N ALA A 306 -20.02 9.46 18.77
CA ALA A 306 -18.76 8.79 18.41
C ALA A 306 -18.94 7.55 17.49
N SER A 307 -20.17 7.04 17.37
CA SER A 307 -20.57 5.96 16.47
C SER A 307 -21.23 6.44 15.17
N SER A 308 -21.48 7.74 15.05
CA SER A 308 -22.10 8.35 13.86
C SER A 308 -21.02 8.75 12.86
N PRO A 309 -21.12 8.36 11.58
CA PRO A 309 -20.18 8.77 10.56
C PRO A 309 -19.91 10.28 10.49
N LEU A 310 -18.67 10.68 10.24
CA LEU A 310 -18.37 12.01 9.74
C LEU A 310 -19.06 12.21 8.39
N LYS A 311 -19.58 13.42 8.19
CA LYS A 311 -20.21 13.86 6.95
C LYS A 311 -19.31 14.91 6.31
N HIS A 312 -19.37 15.07 4.99
CA HIS A 312 -18.69 16.15 4.27
C HIS A 312 -17.16 16.02 4.14
N LEU A 313 -16.61 14.81 4.28
CA LEU A 313 -15.20 14.55 3.91
C LEU A 313 -14.95 14.78 2.41
N ASP A 314 -16.01 14.66 1.58
CA ASP A 314 -16.04 15.00 0.16
C ASP A 314 -15.71 16.45 -0.16
N LEU A 315 -15.75 17.35 0.83
CA LEU A 315 -15.36 18.76 0.67
C LEU A 315 -13.87 19.02 0.90
N LEU A 316 -13.09 17.97 1.21
CA LEU A 316 -11.63 18.10 1.28
C LEU A 316 -11.06 18.31 -0.12
N GLU A 317 -10.46 19.47 -0.34
CA GLU A 317 -9.69 19.76 -1.55
C GLU A 317 -8.28 19.18 -1.38
N LEU A 318 -8.01 18.03 -2.03
CA LEU A 318 -6.78 17.27 -1.84
C LEU A 318 -5.75 17.47 -2.96
N ASP A 319 -6.19 17.96 -4.12
CA ASP A 319 -5.44 17.96 -5.38
C ASP A 319 -4.16 18.82 -5.36
N HIS A 320 -4.09 19.83 -4.49
CA HIS A 320 -2.91 20.69 -4.36
C HIS A 320 -1.88 20.15 -3.37
N TYR A 321 -2.16 19.05 -2.66
CA TYR A 321 -1.20 18.43 -1.77
C TYR A 321 -0.39 17.35 -2.47
N SER A 322 0.89 17.31 -2.14
CA SER A 322 1.84 16.28 -2.56
C SER A 322 1.97 15.19 -1.49
N THR A 323 1.85 15.60 -0.23
CA THR A 323 1.99 14.77 0.95
C THR A 323 0.87 15.07 1.95
N ILE A 324 0.27 14.03 2.51
CA ILE A 324 -0.72 14.13 3.58
C ILE A 324 -0.24 13.32 4.78
N ILE A 325 -0.35 13.88 5.98
CA ILE A 325 -0.19 13.16 7.23
C ILE A 325 -1.57 12.99 7.86
N THR A 326 -1.93 11.78 8.28
CA THR A 326 -3.25 11.49 8.84
C THR A 326 -3.26 10.29 9.79
N HIS A 327 -4.44 9.85 10.21
CA HIS A 327 -4.65 8.68 11.05
C HIS A 327 -4.21 7.37 10.39
N ASN A 328 -3.91 6.36 11.20
CA ASN A 328 -3.66 5.00 10.70
C ASN A 328 -4.94 4.19 10.46
N GLU A 329 -4.81 3.03 9.82
CA GLU A 329 -5.93 2.14 9.45
C GLU A 329 -6.77 1.69 10.65
N ALA A 330 -6.13 1.52 11.82
CA ALA A 330 -6.80 1.16 13.06
C ALA A 330 -7.53 2.35 13.71
N GLY A 331 -7.22 3.59 13.31
CA GLY A 331 -7.69 4.81 13.95
C GLY A 331 -7.11 4.99 15.35
N GLU A 332 -5.80 4.71 15.48
CA GLU A 332 -5.01 4.73 16.71
C GLU A 332 -5.58 3.80 17.79
N TYR A 333 -6.53 4.30 18.58
CA TYR A 333 -7.21 3.56 19.64
C TYR A 333 -8.57 2.98 19.19
N GLY A 334 -8.80 2.86 17.88
CA GLY A 334 -10.00 2.22 17.31
C GLY A 334 -11.14 3.18 16.98
N HIS A 335 -10.91 4.50 16.97
CA HIS A 335 -11.99 5.48 16.83
C HIS A 335 -12.55 5.49 15.40
N LEU A 336 -13.89 5.46 15.27
CA LEU A 336 -14.57 5.40 13.97
C LEU A 336 -14.17 6.56 13.05
N HIS A 337 -14.21 7.80 13.57
CA HIS A 337 -13.90 8.99 12.77
C HIS A 337 -12.47 8.97 12.22
N HIS A 338 -11.50 8.44 12.97
CA HIS A 338 -10.10 8.36 12.54
C HIS A 338 -9.95 7.39 11.38
N ARG A 339 -10.57 6.20 11.48
CA ARG A 339 -10.62 5.22 10.40
C ARG A 339 -11.32 5.77 9.15
N GLN A 340 -12.38 6.56 9.32
CA GLN A 340 -13.09 7.17 8.20
C GLN A 340 -12.22 8.19 7.46
N VAL A 341 -11.53 9.06 8.19
CA VAL A 341 -10.58 10.01 7.59
C VAL A 341 -9.46 9.25 6.87
N HIS A 342 -8.87 8.24 7.50
CA HIS A 342 -7.86 7.38 6.88
C HIS A 342 -8.35 6.73 5.58
N GLN A 343 -9.51 6.04 5.62
CA GLN A 343 -10.08 5.36 4.45
C GLN A 343 -10.46 6.32 3.33
N TYR A 344 -11.01 7.48 3.69
CA TYR A 344 -11.37 8.51 2.73
C TYR A 344 -10.12 9.02 2.00
N LEU A 345 -9.06 9.38 2.73
CA LEU A 345 -7.82 9.87 2.15
C LEU A 345 -7.12 8.79 1.32
N LEU A 346 -7.10 7.53 1.76
CA LEU A 346 -6.55 6.42 0.97
C LEU A 346 -7.28 6.23 -0.37
N SER A 347 -8.59 6.50 -0.39
CA SER A 347 -9.43 6.32 -1.57
C SER A 347 -9.36 7.50 -2.54
N HIS A 348 -9.19 8.72 -2.03
CA HIS A 348 -9.33 9.98 -2.79
C HIS A 348 -8.02 10.74 -2.99
N PHE A 349 -6.97 10.44 -2.24
CA PHE A 349 -5.65 11.05 -2.43
C PHE A 349 -4.69 10.10 -3.14
N ARG A 350 -3.87 10.66 -4.05
CA ARG A 350 -2.92 9.90 -4.89
C ARG A 350 -1.45 10.25 -4.61
N GLY A 351 -1.20 11.25 -3.77
CA GLY A 351 0.14 11.59 -3.28
C GLY A 351 0.60 10.66 -2.16
N LYS A 352 1.68 11.07 -1.47
CA LYS A 352 2.23 10.28 -0.35
C LYS A 352 1.40 10.46 0.91
N ILE A 353 0.92 9.36 1.49
CA ILE A 353 0.23 9.43 2.78
C ILE A 353 1.14 8.85 3.85
N TYR A 354 1.42 9.65 4.87
CA TYR A 354 2.02 9.20 6.12
C TYR A 354 0.93 9.05 7.18
N SER A 355 0.83 7.91 7.84
CA SER A 355 -0.03 7.76 9.01
C SER A 355 0.72 7.94 10.31
N PHE A 356 0.03 8.44 11.34
CA PHE A 356 0.53 8.38 12.71
C PHE A 356 0.75 6.94 13.16
N GLY A 357 1.94 6.66 13.70
CA GLY A 357 2.37 5.33 14.10
C GLY A 357 1.90 4.90 15.49
N PHE A 358 1.36 5.81 16.29
CA PHE A 358 0.86 5.52 17.65
C PHE A 358 1.87 4.72 18.52
N GLY A 359 3.15 5.13 18.47
CA GLY A 359 4.26 4.46 19.17
C GLY A 359 4.77 3.16 18.51
N LYS A 360 4.23 2.80 17.34
CA LYS A 360 4.53 1.54 16.63
C LYS A 360 4.94 1.75 15.17
N GLY A 361 4.98 2.99 14.68
CA GLY A 361 5.31 3.29 13.29
C GLY A 361 6.77 2.99 12.95
N ARG A 362 7.04 2.66 11.68
CA ARG A 362 8.38 2.31 11.18
C ARG A 362 9.34 3.49 11.10
N ILE A 363 8.80 4.71 11.02
CA ILE A 363 9.54 5.96 10.94
C ILE A 363 9.56 6.59 12.31
N ALA A 364 10.70 6.54 13.01
CA ALA A 364 10.86 7.15 14.33
C ALA A 364 11.38 8.60 14.21
N LEU A 365 10.67 9.52 14.83
CA LEU A 365 10.96 10.94 14.91
C LEU A 365 11.31 11.32 16.36
N THR A 366 12.58 11.21 16.73
CA THR A 366 13.05 11.63 18.06
C THR A 366 12.94 13.15 18.21
N LEU A 367 12.38 13.62 19.32
CA LEU A 367 12.13 15.04 19.60
C LEU A 367 13.19 15.63 20.54
N SER A 368 13.71 16.80 20.18
CA SER A 368 14.56 17.61 21.05
C SER A 368 13.77 18.20 22.21
N ALA A 369 14.43 18.55 23.31
CA ALA A 369 13.76 19.14 24.48
C ALA A 369 12.92 20.39 24.16
N ASP A 370 13.34 21.20 23.18
CA ASP A 370 12.59 22.37 22.70
C ASP A 370 11.30 21.98 21.98
N GLU A 371 11.35 20.97 21.11
CA GLU A 371 10.17 20.45 20.41
C GLU A 371 9.19 19.78 21.37
N GLN A 372 9.70 19.06 22.38
CA GLN A 372 8.88 18.50 23.45
C GLN A 372 8.16 19.60 24.24
N ALA A 373 8.86 20.68 24.58
CA ALA A 373 8.28 21.82 25.27
C ALA A 373 7.22 22.54 24.41
N LYS A 374 7.47 22.71 23.11
CA LYS A 374 6.49 23.27 22.16
C LYS A 374 5.26 22.39 21.98
N LYS A 375 5.44 21.07 21.84
CA LYS A 375 4.34 20.08 21.80
C LYS A 375 3.48 20.19 23.05
N LEU A 376 4.11 20.24 24.24
CA LEU A 376 3.38 20.38 25.50
C LEU A 376 2.63 21.72 25.59
N ALA A 377 3.26 22.84 25.21
CA ALA A 377 2.64 24.16 25.22
C ALA A 377 1.46 24.26 24.24
N ALA A 378 1.59 23.66 23.06
CA ALA A 378 0.50 23.56 22.09
C ALA A 378 -0.65 22.71 22.63
N LEU A 379 -0.36 21.57 23.27
CA LEU A 379 -1.39 20.72 23.87
C LEU A 379 -2.12 21.47 25.00
N GLN A 380 -1.40 22.27 25.80
CA GLN A 380 -1.98 23.09 26.86
C GLN A 380 -2.96 24.17 26.37
N CYS A 381 -3.00 24.47 25.07
CA CYS A 381 -4.03 25.36 24.49
C CYS A 381 -5.44 24.74 24.60
N TYR A 382 -5.55 23.41 24.72
CA TYR A 382 -6.78 22.67 25.00
C TYR A 382 -7.09 22.69 26.50
N SER A 383 -7.36 23.88 27.03
CA SER A 383 -7.52 24.13 28.47
C SER A 383 -8.97 24.10 28.97
N SER A 384 -9.95 23.84 28.10
CA SER A 384 -11.36 23.71 28.50
C SER A 384 -11.51 22.58 29.51
N LYS A 385 -12.42 22.77 30.47
CA LYS A 385 -12.72 21.76 31.50
C LYS A 385 -14.09 21.17 31.20
N SER A 386 -14.12 19.88 30.88
CA SER A 386 -15.37 19.15 30.72
C SER A 386 -15.68 18.34 31.98
N THR A 387 -16.97 18.24 32.32
CA THR A 387 -17.44 17.34 33.37
C THR A 387 -17.22 15.87 33.01
N ALA A 388 -17.18 15.54 31.71
CA ALA A 388 -16.87 14.21 31.21
C ALA A 388 -15.41 13.80 31.49
N ASP A 389 -14.50 14.77 31.62
CA ASP A 389 -13.07 14.56 31.89
C ASP A 389 -12.74 14.68 33.40
N GLY A 390 -13.75 14.52 34.27
CA GLY A 390 -13.58 14.59 35.73
C GLY A 390 -13.18 15.98 36.26
N GLY A 391 -13.46 17.05 35.50
CA GLY A 391 -13.11 18.43 35.87
C GLY A 391 -11.66 18.83 35.60
N LEU A 392 -10.86 17.95 34.98
CA LEU A 392 -9.52 18.26 34.50
C LEU A 392 -9.58 19.12 33.23
N PRO A 393 -8.57 19.96 32.96
CA PRO A 393 -8.37 20.54 31.64
C PRO A 393 -8.19 19.44 30.59
N LYS A 394 -8.72 19.62 29.38
CA LYS A 394 -8.71 18.61 28.33
C LYS A 394 -7.33 18.03 28.07
N TRP A 395 -6.32 18.88 27.90
CA TRP A 395 -4.93 18.46 27.71
C TRP A 395 -4.42 17.49 28.78
N SER A 396 -4.77 17.73 30.04
CA SER A 396 -4.33 16.90 31.17
C SER A 396 -5.10 15.58 31.22
N ALA A 397 -6.38 15.59 30.86
CA ALA A 397 -7.18 14.36 30.74
C ALA A 397 -6.66 13.46 29.61
N LEU A 398 -6.28 14.06 28.47
CA LEU A 398 -5.71 13.32 27.33
C LEU A 398 -4.40 12.63 27.72
N LEU A 399 -3.47 13.31 28.40
CA LEU A 399 -2.21 12.70 28.86
C LEU A 399 -2.38 11.60 29.89
N LYS A 400 -3.45 11.65 30.68
CA LYS A 400 -3.78 10.58 31.62
C LYS A 400 -4.40 9.37 30.90
N THR A 401 -5.15 9.63 29.84
CA THR A 401 -5.89 8.61 29.09
C THR A 401 -4.99 7.87 28.11
N TYR A 402 -4.10 8.58 27.45
CA TYR A 402 -3.20 8.06 26.43
C TYR A 402 -1.77 8.10 26.96
N GLU A 403 -1.09 6.96 26.98
CA GLU A 403 0.33 6.85 27.36
C GLU A 403 1.22 7.40 26.23
N ILE A 404 1.20 8.72 26.05
CA ILE A 404 1.94 9.41 24.99
C ILE A 404 3.43 9.45 25.33
N ASP A 405 4.27 8.94 24.43
CA ASP A 405 5.71 9.21 24.46
C ASP A 405 5.97 10.64 23.99
N PHE A 406 6.57 11.45 24.85
CA PHE A 406 6.96 12.81 24.51
C PHE A 406 8.36 12.89 23.91
N ALA A 407 9.19 11.86 24.05
CA ALA A 407 10.54 11.86 23.50
C ALA A 407 10.57 11.46 22.02
N GLU A 408 9.58 10.74 21.54
CA GLU A 408 9.54 10.21 20.18
C GLU A 408 8.11 10.18 19.61
N GLU A 409 7.98 10.54 18.34
CA GLU A 409 6.80 10.27 17.53
C GLU A 409 7.13 9.21 16.50
N SER A 410 6.13 8.45 16.06
CA SER A 410 6.34 7.46 14.99
C SER A 410 5.33 7.64 13.88
N TYR A 411 5.71 7.27 12.66
CA TYR A 411 4.90 7.37 11.45
C TYR A 411 5.09 6.12 10.58
N ASP A 412 4.17 5.90 9.64
CA ASP A 412 4.30 4.92 8.57
C ASP A 412 3.99 5.56 7.24
N LEU A 413 4.80 5.31 6.20
CA LEU A 413 4.37 5.58 4.84
C LEU A 413 3.33 4.53 4.46
N ILE A 414 2.12 4.97 4.18
CA ILE A 414 1.07 4.12 3.66
C ILE A 414 1.39 3.88 2.18
N ALA A 415 1.67 2.62 1.83
CA ALA A 415 1.74 2.23 0.44
C ALA A 415 0.37 2.52 -0.18
N ALA A 416 0.33 3.39 -1.19
CA ALA A 416 -0.88 3.56 -1.99
C ALA A 416 -1.36 2.15 -2.40
N PRO A 417 -2.62 1.78 -2.16
CA PRO A 417 -3.10 0.46 -2.53
C PRO A 417 -2.77 0.27 -4.00
N ALA A 418 -2.14 -0.87 -4.31
CA ALA A 418 -1.91 -1.29 -5.68
C ALA A 418 -3.27 -1.20 -6.38
N VAL A 419 -3.41 -0.18 -7.23
CA VAL A 419 -4.61 -0.03 -8.04
C VAL A 419 -4.68 -1.32 -8.85
N ILE A 420 -5.70 -2.12 -8.58
CA ILE A 420 -6.15 -3.16 -9.48
C ILE A 420 -6.46 -2.44 -10.78
N SER A 421 -5.48 -2.40 -11.67
CA SER A 421 -5.70 -2.15 -13.08
C SER A 421 -6.55 -3.32 -13.53
N ALA A 422 -7.85 -3.07 -13.71
CA ALA A 422 -8.71 -3.91 -14.49
C ALA A 422 -8.28 -3.80 -15.97
N CYS A 423 -7.13 -4.37 -16.29
CA CYS A 423 -6.73 -4.77 -17.63
C CYS A 423 -5.74 -5.92 -17.43
N GLY A 424 -6.18 -7.14 -17.74
CA GLY A 424 -5.37 -8.35 -17.55
C GLY A 424 -4.04 -8.28 -18.30
N GLU A 425 -2.99 -8.83 -17.69
CA GLU A 425 -1.82 -9.47 -18.35
C GLU A 425 -1.04 -8.71 -19.44
N LEU A 426 -1.28 -7.42 -19.73
CA LEU A 426 -0.55 -6.68 -20.77
C LEU A 426 0.63 -5.90 -20.17
N ALA A 427 1.84 -6.17 -20.65
CA ALA A 427 3.03 -5.40 -20.27
C ALA A 427 2.94 -3.95 -20.81
N ASN A 428 3.63 -2.99 -20.17
CA ASN A 428 3.67 -1.58 -20.58
C ASN A 428 3.96 -1.37 -22.07
N ALA A 429 4.88 -2.16 -22.62
CA ALA A 429 5.23 -2.13 -24.04
C ALA A 429 4.02 -2.48 -24.93
N GLU A 430 3.17 -3.41 -24.49
CA GLU A 430 2.00 -3.86 -25.21
C GLU A 430 0.84 -2.84 -25.14
N ILE A 431 0.68 -2.16 -23.99
CA ILE A 431 -0.27 -1.05 -23.84
C ILE A 431 0.09 0.09 -24.81
N ARG A 432 1.38 0.46 -24.87
CA ARG A 432 1.87 1.53 -25.77
C ARG A 432 1.70 1.17 -27.24
N GLN A 433 1.94 -0.09 -27.63
CA GLN A 433 1.73 -0.57 -29.00
C GLN A 433 0.27 -0.56 -29.44
N ARG A 434 -0.66 -0.70 -28.49
CA ARG A 434 -2.10 -0.67 -28.73
C ARG A 434 -2.69 0.75 -28.67
N SER A 435 -1.87 1.77 -28.40
CA SER A 435 -2.29 3.16 -28.56
C SER A 435 -2.51 3.48 -30.04
N ASP A 436 -3.68 4.03 -30.37
CA ASP A 436 -4.11 4.25 -31.75
C ASP A 436 -3.57 5.56 -32.36
N TYR A 437 -2.97 6.45 -31.56
CA TYR A 437 -2.58 7.80 -32.00
C TYR A 437 -1.11 8.21 -31.78
N GLN A 438 -0.37 7.60 -30.83
CA GLN A 438 1.05 7.92 -30.57
C GLN A 438 1.93 6.66 -30.65
N ILE A 439 2.32 6.29 -31.88
CA ILE A 439 3.17 5.10 -32.13
C ILE A 439 4.65 5.51 -32.10
N PHE A 440 5.40 5.03 -31.11
CA PHE A 440 6.86 5.17 -30.99
C PHE A 440 7.41 4.20 -29.93
N SER A 441 8.73 4.12 -29.80
CA SER A 441 9.40 3.35 -28.75
C SER A 441 10.52 4.16 -28.10
N VAL A 442 10.72 3.93 -26.80
CA VAL A 442 11.82 4.49 -26.01
C VAL A 442 12.71 3.32 -25.60
N ASN A 443 13.95 3.30 -26.09
CA ASN A 443 14.93 2.27 -25.74
C ASN A 443 16.28 2.94 -25.49
N ASP A 444 16.92 2.63 -24.36
CA ASP A 444 18.20 3.19 -23.94
C ASP A 444 18.23 4.73 -24.04
N GLY A 445 17.13 5.38 -23.62
CA GLY A 445 16.99 6.83 -23.67
C GLY A 445 16.81 7.43 -25.07
N LYS A 446 16.59 6.61 -26.11
CA LYS A 446 16.42 7.05 -27.50
C LYS A 446 15.04 6.77 -28.04
N ILE A 447 14.52 7.71 -28.83
CA ILE A 447 13.25 7.59 -29.54
C ILE A 447 13.44 6.92 -30.89
N SER A 448 12.65 5.89 -31.16
CA SER A 448 12.66 5.14 -32.42
C SER A 448 11.26 4.65 -32.79
N GLY A 449 11.10 4.04 -33.97
CA GLY A 449 9.83 3.43 -34.37
C GLY A 449 8.66 4.43 -34.50
N VAL A 450 8.95 5.71 -34.77
CA VAL A 450 7.94 6.77 -34.81
C VAL A 450 6.98 6.56 -35.99
N GLY A 451 5.68 6.47 -35.71
CA GLY A 451 4.62 6.28 -36.70
C GLY A 451 4.44 7.49 -37.63
N GLU A 452 3.81 7.26 -38.80
CA GLU A 452 3.72 8.24 -39.90
C GLU A 452 3.09 9.58 -39.47
N ARG A 453 2.01 9.54 -38.69
CA ARG A 453 1.33 10.75 -38.19
C ARG A 453 2.27 11.64 -37.38
N LEU A 454 3.00 11.03 -36.44
CA LEU A 454 3.95 11.75 -35.59
C LEU A 454 5.16 12.23 -36.40
N GLN A 455 5.67 11.43 -37.35
CA GLN A 455 6.74 11.89 -38.25
C GLN A 455 6.33 13.12 -39.06
N LYS A 456 5.10 13.16 -39.57
CA LYS A 456 4.58 14.32 -40.32
C LYS A 456 4.54 15.56 -39.43
N LYS A 457 4.06 15.42 -38.19
CA LYS A 457 4.01 16.50 -37.20
C LYS A 457 5.41 16.97 -36.81
N LEU A 458 6.35 16.04 -36.58
CA LEU A 458 7.75 16.34 -36.29
C LEU A 458 8.41 17.13 -37.42
N ARG A 459 8.24 16.72 -38.68
CA ARG A 459 8.79 17.46 -39.84
C ARG A 459 8.21 18.87 -39.97
N ALA A 460 6.94 19.04 -39.68
CA ALA A 460 6.28 20.35 -39.74
C ALA A 460 6.77 21.30 -38.63
N LEU A 461 7.03 20.77 -37.44
CA LEU A 461 7.47 21.56 -36.28
C LEU A 461 8.98 21.72 -36.19
N GLN A 462 9.77 20.85 -36.85
CA GLN A 462 11.24 20.88 -36.79
C GLN A 462 11.87 22.27 -37.00
N PRO A 463 11.39 23.13 -37.92
CA PRO A 463 11.95 24.47 -38.11
C PRO A 463 11.72 25.43 -36.94
N VAL A 464 10.74 25.15 -36.07
CA VAL A 464 10.33 26.01 -34.96
C VAL A 464 10.60 25.39 -33.58
N LEU A 465 11.11 24.15 -33.52
CA LEU A 465 11.49 23.52 -32.25
C LEU A 465 12.73 24.23 -31.67
N PRO A 466 12.67 24.73 -30.42
CA PRO A 466 13.84 25.26 -29.73
C PRO A 466 14.82 24.14 -29.37
N PRO A 467 16.11 24.46 -29.12
CA PRO A 467 17.04 23.49 -28.54
C PRO A 467 16.59 23.08 -27.14
N PHE A 468 16.72 21.79 -26.80
CA PHE A 468 16.23 21.20 -25.54
C PHE A 468 17.28 21.06 -24.45
N ASP A 469 18.57 21.01 -24.81
CA ASP A 469 19.66 20.72 -23.88
C ASP A 469 19.68 21.71 -22.70
N ASN A 470 19.61 21.19 -21.47
CA ASN A 470 19.54 21.94 -20.21
C ASN A 470 18.34 22.90 -20.07
N GLN A 471 17.26 22.69 -20.83
CA GLN A 471 16.03 23.46 -20.70
C GLN A 471 15.01 22.77 -19.81
N ARG A 472 14.18 23.55 -19.12
CA ARG A 472 12.98 23.05 -18.44
C ARG A 472 11.80 23.07 -19.41
N VAL A 473 11.19 21.91 -19.62
CA VAL A 473 10.10 21.73 -20.59
C VAL A 473 8.83 21.29 -19.88
N LEU A 474 7.72 21.96 -20.15
CA LEU A 474 6.38 21.54 -19.73
C LEU A 474 5.60 21.01 -20.94
N ASP A 475 5.11 19.79 -20.87
CA ASP A 475 4.28 19.17 -21.92
C ASP A 475 2.85 18.98 -21.40
N ILE A 476 1.93 19.83 -21.83
CA ILE A 476 0.53 19.83 -21.37
C ILE A 476 -0.29 18.96 -22.31
N GLY A 477 -0.97 17.95 -21.77
CA GLY A 477 -1.65 16.91 -22.54
C GLY A 477 -0.65 15.97 -23.21
N CYS A 478 0.37 15.56 -22.45
CA CYS A 478 1.52 14.84 -22.97
C CYS A 478 1.20 13.45 -23.55
N ASP A 479 0.03 12.91 -23.22
CA ASP A 479 -0.46 11.59 -23.64
C ASP A 479 0.55 10.49 -23.33
N PHE A 480 0.83 9.55 -24.23
CA PHE A 480 1.91 8.56 -24.06
C PHE A 480 3.33 9.17 -24.06
N GLY A 481 3.48 10.50 -24.13
CA GLY A 481 4.71 11.21 -23.82
C GLY A 481 5.64 11.44 -25.00
N PHE A 482 5.18 11.38 -26.25
CA PHE A 482 6.07 11.50 -27.42
C PHE A 482 6.95 12.76 -27.39
N TRP A 483 6.35 13.94 -27.16
CA TRP A 483 7.09 15.20 -27.11
C TRP A 483 7.95 15.31 -25.86
N SER A 484 7.39 14.92 -24.71
CA SER A 484 8.12 14.80 -23.45
C SER A 484 9.41 14.00 -23.58
N PHE A 485 9.33 12.77 -24.11
CA PHE A 485 10.51 11.91 -24.25
C PHE A 485 11.45 12.36 -25.37
N THR A 486 10.94 13.03 -26.41
CA THR A 486 11.80 13.64 -27.43
C THR A 486 12.64 14.77 -26.84
N ALA A 487 12.07 15.60 -25.97
CA ALA A 487 12.80 16.65 -25.28
C ALA A 487 13.77 16.08 -24.24
N ALA A 488 13.34 15.12 -23.42
CA ALA A 488 14.19 14.48 -22.41
C ALA A 488 15.39 13.74 -23.01
N ALA A 489 15.18 13.02 -24.12
CA ALA A 489 16.25 12.34 -24.86
C ALA A 489 17.28 13.33 -25.46
N ALA A 490 16.89 14.60 -25.63
CA ALA A 490 17.74 15.68 -26.10
C ALA A 490 18.34 16.54 -24.96
N GLY A 491 18.20 16.11 -23.69
CA GLY A 491 18.85 16.72 -22.53
C GLY A 491 17.99 17.70 -21.74
N ALA A 492 16.68 17.79 -21.99
CA ALA A 492 15.77 18.61 -21.18
C ALA A 492 15.39 17.96 -19.85
N GLU A 493 15.08 18.78 -18.86
CA GLU A 493 14.30 18.40 -17.67
C GLU A 493 12.80 18.59 -17.99
N VAL A 494 12.04 17.50 -17.98
CA VAL A 494 10.67 17.50 -18.51
C VAL A 494 9.64 17.26 -17.41
N VAL A 495 8.59 18.09 -17.40
CA VAL A 495 7.34 17.86 -16.67
C VAL A 495 6.23 17.62 -17.66
N GLY A 496 5.60 16.45 -17.61
CA GLY A 496 4.43 16.08 -18.42
C GLY A 496 3.15 16.12 -17.59
N LEU A 497 2.09 16.72 -18.12
CA LEU A 497 0.77 16.77 -17.50
C LEU A 497 -0.24 16.06 -18.40
N ASP A 498 -0.95 15.06 -17.89
CA ASP A 498 -2.12 14.49 -18.57
C ASP A 498 -3.02 13.80 -17.55
N ARG A 499 -4.26 13.50 -17.92
CA ARG A 499 -5.20 12.81 -17.06
C ARG A 499 -5.23 11.31 -17.31
N SER A 500 -5.47 10.54 -16.25
CA SER A 500 -5.83 9.12 -16.37
C SER A 500 -7.15 8.98 -17.15
N ARG A 501 -7.19 8.19 -18.23
CA ARG A 501 -8.38 8.08 -19.10
C ARG A 501 -8.59 6.68 -19.67
N SER A 502 -9.80 6.42 -20.17
CA SER A 502 -10.09 5.18 -20.90
C SER A 502 -9.43 5.22 -22.29
N VAL A 503 -8.65 4.20 -22.59
CA VAL A 503 -8.05 3.97 -23.90
C VAL A 503 -8.81 2.86 -24.60
N ARG A 504 -9.06 3.04 -25.90
CA ARG A 504 -9.81 2.09 -26.71
C ARG A 504 -9.20 0.70 -26.60
N ASP A 505 -10.04 -0.31 -26.39
CA ASP A 505 -9.66 -1.73 -26.27
C ASP A 505 -8.70 -2.08 -25.10
N LEU A 506 -8.43 -1.11 -24.20
CA LEU A 506 -7.52 -1.25 -23.05
C LEU A 506 -8.16 -0.89 -21.70
N GLY A 507 -9.36 -0.32 -21.70
CA GLY A 507 -10.01 0.13 -20.46
C GLY A 507 -9.36 1.39 -19.89
N ARG A 508 -9.51 1.63 -18.58
CA ARG A 508 -8.96 2.82 -17.92
C ARG A 508 -7.45 2.66 -17.70
N VAL A 509 -6.67 3.60 -18.24
CA VAL A 509 -5.21 3.61 -18.20
C VAL A 509 -4.71 4.82 -17.42
N ASN A 510 -3.77 4.59 -16.49
CA ASN A 510 -3.03 5.66 -15.83
C ASN A 510 -1.81 6.03 -16.69
N ILE A 511 -2.04 6.95 -17.63
CA ILE A 511 -1.05 7.38 -18.61
C ILE A 511 0.18 8.03 -17.95
N PRO A 512 0.04 8.95 -16.97
CA PRO A 512 1.19 9.52 -16.25
C PRO A 512 2.06 8.47 -15.57
N LEU A 513 1.46 7.46 -14.92
CA LEU A 513 2.21 6.37 -14.29
C LEU A 513 3.01 5.55 -15.31
N LEU A 514 2.41 5.20 -16.44
CA LEU A 514 3.10 4.49 -17.53
C LEU A 514 4.28 5.30 -18.08
N ASN A 515 4.14 6.62 -18.18
CA ASN A 515 5.21 7.49 -18.62
C ASN A 515 6.33 7.60 -17.59
N ASN A 516 6.02 7.70 -16.31
CA ASN A 516 7.03 7.67 -15.24
C ASN A 516 7.82 6.36 -15.24
N GLN A 517 7.16 5.22 -15.39
CA GLN A 517 7.83 3.91 -15.48
C GLN A 517 8.79 3.87 -16.69
N THR A 518 8.32 4.31 -17.86
CA THR A 518 9.16 4.38 -19.07
C THR A 518 10.33 5.36 -18.93
N ALA A 519 10.15 6.49 -18.25
CA ALA A 519 11.23 7.44 -17.97
C ALA A 519 12.34 6.80 -17.12
N VAL A 520 11.96 6.13 -16.04
CA VAL A 520 12.89 5.46 -15.12
C VAL A 520 13.63 4.31 -15.82
N GLU A 521 12.91 3.45 -16.55
CA GLU A 521 13.48 2.34 -17.31
C GLU A 521 14.53 2.79 -18.34
N ASN A 522 14.41 4.02 -18.83
CA ASN A 522 15.28 4.58 -19.86
C ASN A 522 16.25 5.67 -19.34
N GLY A 523 16.29 5.91 -18.02
CA GLY A 523 17.16 6.92 -17.42
C GLY A 523 16.91 8.35 -17.93
N LEU A 524 15.66 8.69 -18.28
CA LEU A 524 15.28 10.00 -18.80
C LEU A 524 14.88 10.96 -17.67
N CYS A 525 15.27 12.23 -17.78
CA CYS A 525 14.89 13.29 -16.84
C CYS A 525 13.48 13.80 -17.17
N ALA A 526 12.47 12.97 -16.92
CA ALA A 526 11.07 13.31 -17.16
C ALA A 526 10.17 12.83 -16.01
N GLN A 527 9.28 13.69 -15.54
CA GLN A 527 8.29 13.40 -14.51
C GLN A 527 6.89 13.73 -15.01
N PHE A 528 5.93 12.84 -14.76
CA PHE A 528 4.58 12.94 -15.28
C PHE A 528 3.56 12.96 -14.14
N TYR A 529 2.56 13.83 -14.23
CA TYR A 529 1.54 14.02 -13.20
C TYR A 529 0.12 13.88 -13.76
N ASP A 530 -0.76 13.30 -12.95
CA ASP A 530 -2.20 13.27 -13.22
C ASP A 530 -2.76 14.69 -13.09
N TYR A 531 -3.20 15.27 -14.21
CA TYR A 531 -3.62 16.66 -14.30
C TYR A 531 -4.69 16.85 -15.37
N GLU A 532 -5.84 17.38 -14.98
CA GLU A 532 -6.94 17.73 -15.87
C GLU A 532 -6.91 19.23 -16.23
N ALA A 533 -6.22 19.54 -17.33
CA ALA A 533 -6.11 20.89 -17.85
C ALA A 533 -7.50 21.52 -18.11
N GLY A 534 -7.74 22.69 -17.52
CA GLY A 534 -9.01 23.42 -17.63
C GLY A 534 -9.89 23.27 -16.39
N ALA A 535 -9.79 22.14 -15.68
CA ALA A 535 -10.38 21.97 -14.35
C ALA A 535 -9.39 22.42 -13.27
N GLN A 536 -8.12 22.03 -13.45
CA GLN A 536 -7.03 22.38 -12.56
C GLN A 536 -6.18 23.50 -13.18
N TRP A 537 -5.64 24.37 -12.33
CA TRP A 537 -4.85 25.55 -12.69
C TRP A 537 -3.65 25.70 -11.75
N TRP A 538 -2.73 24.74 -11.79
CA TRP A 538 -1.59 24.73 -10.87
C TRP A 538 -0.70 25.98 -11.06
N ASP A 539 -0.34 26.63 -9.95
CA ASP A 539 0.67 27.71 -9.96
C ASP A 539 2.06 27.08 -10.03
N LEU A 540 2.45 26.77 -11.27
CA LEU A 540 3.73 26.16 -11.57
C LEU A 540 4.83 27.22 -11.69
N GLN A 541 6.05 26.81 -11.38
CA GLN A 541 7.22 27.58 -11.78
C GLN A 541 7.25 27.73 -13.30
N LYS A 542 7.89 28.79 -13.78
CA LYS A 542 8.03 29.00 -15.22
C LYS A 542 8.95 27.97 -15.86
N PHE A 543 8.60 27.55 -17.07
CA PHE A 543 9.35 26.67 -17.93
C PHE A 543 9.90 27.41 -19.15
N ASP A 544 11.10 27.04 -19.58
CA ASP A 544 11.77 27.65 -20.73
C ASP A 544 11.00 27.33 -22.02
N ILE A 545 10.41 26.15 -22.09
CA ILE A 545 9.61 25.68 -23.23
C ILE A 545 8.31 25.07 -22.71
N VAL A 546 7.19 25.44 -23.30
CA VAL A 546 5.86 24.88 -22.99
C VAL A 546 5.24 24.33 -24.26
N PHE A 547 4.77 23.10 -24.23
CA PHE A 547 3.97 22.49 -25.29
C PHE A 547 2.49 22.49 -24.90
N CYS A 548 1.66 23.03 -25.79
CA CYS A 548 0.20 22.92 -25.73
C CYS A 548 -0.26 22.44 -27.11
N MET A 549 -0.18 21.13 -27.31
CA MET A 549 -0.27 20.49 -28.63
C MET A 549 -1.53 19.63 -28.74
N SER A 550 -2.41 19.95 -29.68
CA SER A 550 -3.66 19.23 -29.94
C SER A 550 -4.57 19.08 -28.70
N LEU A 551 -4.49 20.02 -27.74
CA LEU A 551 -5.17 19.96 -26.44
C LEU A 551 -6.13 21.13 -26.20
N TYR A 552 -5.93 22.29 -26.81
CA TYR A 552 -6.58 23.54 -26.40
C TYR A 552 -8.12 23.48 -26.41
N HIS A 553 -8.74 22.80 -27.39
CA HIS A 553 -10.19 22.58 -27.43
C HIS A 553 -10.70 21.71 -26.26
N HIS A 554 -9.88 20.78 -25.75
CA HIS A 554 -10.22 20.01 -24.55
C HIS A 554 -10.19 20.88 -23.30
N ILE A 555 -9.16 21.74 -23.15
CA ILE A 555 -9.09 22.68 -22.02
C ILE A 555 -10.31 23.61 -22.03
N PHE A 556 -10.61 24.17 -23.21
CA PHE A 556 -11.77 25.05 -23.37
C PHE A 556 -13.09 24.34 -23.14
N ASN A 557 -13.22 23.07 -23.54
CA ASN A 557 -14.42 22.29 -23.25
C ASN A 557 -14.69 22.16 -21.74
N VAL A 558 -13.63 22.19 -20.92
CA VAL A 558 -13.74 22.10 -19.46
C VAL A 558 -14.03 23.47 -18.83
N CYS A 559 -13.29 24.51 -19.23
CA CYS A 559 -13.39 25.81 -18.55
C CYS A 559 -14.33 26.83 -19.21
N GLY A 560 -14.61 26.69 -20.51
CA GLY A 560 -15.42 27.62 -21.29
C GLY A 560 -14.84 29.04 -21.45
N ASP A 561 -13.58 29.28 -21.06
CA ASP A 561 -12.97 30.62 -21.07
C ASP A 561 -11.55 30.63 -21.64
N HIS A 562 -11.38 31.27 -22.80
CA HIS A 562 -10.08 31.43 -23.46
C HIS A 562 -9.08 32.23 -22.64
N ARG A 563 -9.53 33.24 -21.88
CA ARG A 563 -8.66 34.12 -21.11
C ARG A 563 -8.04 33.38 -19.94
N ALA A 564 -8.78 32.49 -19.28
CA ALA A 564 -8.24 31.62 -18.24
C ALA A 564 -7.08 30.76 -18.78
N ILE A 565 -7.26 30.17 -19.97
CA ILE A 565 -6.24 29.34 -20.61
C ILE A 565 -4.98 30.16 -20.92
N TRP A 566 -5.13 31.30 -21.59
CA TRP A 566 -4.00 32.13 -21.99
C TRP A 566 -3.30 32.79 -20.80
N TYR A 567 -4.07 33.22 -19.80
CA TYR A 567 -3.51 33.71 -18.54
C TYR A 567 -2.63 32.64 -17.90
N TRP A 568 -3.12 31.41 -17.76
CA TRP A 568 -2.33 30.32 -17.18
C TRP A 568 -1.10 29.98 -18.03
N LEU A 569 -1.24 29.85 -19.36
CA LEU A 569 -0.12 29.60 -20.25
C LEU A 569 0.97 30.69 -20.15
N SER A 570 0.57 31.96 -20.03
CA SER A 570 1.51 33.08 -19.84
C SER A 570 2.26 33.02 -18.50
N ARG A 571 1.59 32.48 -17.46
CA ARG A 571 2.14 32.35 -16.10
C ARG A 571 3.18 31.25 -16.01
N VAL A 572 2.99 30.15 -16.74
CA VAL A 572 3.91 28.99 -16.72
C VAL A 572 5.00 29.07 -17.80
N THR A 573 4.90 30.00 -18.76
CA THR A 573 5.92 30.17 -19.81
C THR A 573 6.93 31.26 -19.43
N ALA A 574 8.22 30.92 -19.44
CA ALA A 574 9.34 31.88 -19.39
C ALA A 574 9.87 32.21 -20.80
N GLY A 575 10.01 31.20 -21.65
CA GLY A 575 10.57 31.33 -22.99
C GLY A 575 9.54 31.12 -24.09
N VAL A 576 9.53 29.92 -24.67
CA VAL A 576 8.78 29.59 -25.88
C VAL A 576 7.55 28.77 -25.54
N LEU A 577 6.37 29.25 -25.94
CA LEU A 577 5.15 28.44 -26.00
C LEU A 577 4.97 27.91 -27.43
N LEU A 578 4.99 26.60 -27.59
CA LEU A 578 4.56 25.94 -28.82
C LEU A 578 3.08 25.57 -28.70
N TRP A 579 2.26 26.32 -29.41
CA TRP A 579 0.82 26.15 -29.46
C TRP A 579 0.41 25.68 -30.86
N GLU A 580 -0.07 24.44 -30.96
CA GLU A 580 -0.59 23.84 -32.19
C GLU A 580 -1.97 23.26 -31.90
N ASN A 581 -3.02 23.90 -32.39
CA ASN A 581 -4.39 23.50 -32.10
C ASN A 581 -5.32 23.89 -33.25
N PRO A 582 -6.46 23.19 -33.43
CA PRO A 582 -7.54 23.70 -34.24
C PRO A 582 -8.06 25.01 -33.65
N VAL A 583 -8.50 25.93 -34.51
CA VAL A 583 -8.85 27.31 -34.11
C VAL A 583 -10.33 27.63 -34.29
N ASP A 584 -11.12 26.70 -34.82
CA ASP A 584 -12.55 26.87 -35.02
C ASP A 584 -13.27 25.51 -35.08
N THR A 585 -14.60 25.57 -35.17
CA THR A 585 -15.50 24.41 -35.17
C THR A 585 -15.67 23.75 -36.55
N SER A 586 -14.94 24.19 -37.59
CA SER A 586 -14.89 23.48 -38.88
C SER A 586 -14.00 22.24 -38.83
N ASP A 587 -13.08 22.17 -37.86
CA ASP A 587 -12.23 21.00 -37.65
C ASP A 587 -13.01 19.84 -37.01
N VAL A 588 -12.90 18.65 -37.61
CA VAL A 588 -13.60 17.44 -37.16
C VAL A 588 -13.22 17.04 -35.73
N VAL A 589 -11.98 17.30 -35.30
CA VAL A 589 -11.51 16.98 -33.94
C VAL A 589 -12.25 17.85 -32.93
N VAL A 590 -12.46 19.14 -33.24
CA VAL A 590 -13.25 20.03 -32.38
C VAL A 590 -14.69 19.57 -32.33
N GLN A 591 -15.29 19.24 -33.48
CA GLN A 591 -16.68 18.78 -33.54
C GLN A 591 -16.94 17.49 -32.73
N MET A 592 -15.93 16.61 -32.64
CA MET A 592 -16.03 15.37 -31.87
C MET A 592 -15.87 15.56 -30.37
N ASN A 593 -15.11 16.57 -29.93
CA ASN A 593 -14.63 16.67 -28.55
C ASN A 593 -15.13 17.91 -27.78
N LEU A 594 -15.63 18.93 -28.48
CA LEU A 594 -16.16 20.15 -27.86
C LEU A 594 -17.69 20.12 -27.83
N ALA A 595 -18.26 20.36 -26.65
CA ALA A 595 -19.69 20.44 -26.43
C ALA A 595 -20.34 21.52 -27.32
N ARG A 596 -21.50 21.21 -27.93
CA ARG A 596 -22.12 22.04 -28.97
C ARG A 596 -22.52 23.43 -28.49
N GLU A 597 -22.87 23.54 -27.23
CA GLU A 597 -23.19 24.78 -26.54
C GLU A 597 -22.01 25.76 -26.49
N LEU A 598 -20.77 25.27 -26.53
CA LEU A 598 -19.55 26.08 -26.51
C LEU A 598 -19.06 26.48 -27.92
N TRP A 599 -19.67 25.95 -28.97
CA TRP A 599 -19.25 26.21 -30.36
C TRP A 599 -19.29 27.68 -30.77
N PRO A 600 -20.30 28.49 -30.39
CA PRO A 600 -20.32 29.91 -30.73
C PRO A 600 -19.10 30.67 -30.21
N ASP A 601 -18.56 30.23 -29.07
CA ASP A 601 -17.47 30.88 -28.36
C ASP A 601 -16.09 30.32 -28.72
N TYR A 602 -16.01 29.26 -29.53
CA TYR A 602 -14.74 28.65 -29.96
C TYR A 602 -14.41 29.03 -31.41
N ASN A 603 -13.79 30.20 -31.59
CA ASN A 603 -13.32 30.67 -32.89
C ASN A 603 -11.98 31.43 -32.79
N GLU A 604 -11.30 31.53 -33.92
CA GLU A 604 -9.95 32.07 -34.01
C GLU A 604 -9.86 33.51 -33.48
N GLN A 605 -10.89 34.33 -33.73
CA GLN A 605 -10.91 35.72 -33.28
C GLN A 605 -10.91 35.81 -31.75
N GLN A 606 -11.75 35.05 -31.07
CA GLN A 606 -11.82 35.04 -29.59
C GLN A 606 -10.55 34.41 -28.98
N ILE A 607 -10.03 33.33 -29.56
CA ILE A 607 -8.79 32.69 -29.11
C ILE A 607 -7.62 33.68 -29.18
N ARG A 608 -7.49 34.40 -30.31
CA ARG A 608 -6.41 35.39 -30.49
C ARG A 608 -6.59 36.63 -29.63
N ALA A 609 -7.81 37.11 -29.44
CA ALA A 609 -8.08 38.23 -28.55
C ALA A 609 -7.63 37.90 -27.12
N ALA A 610 -8.00 36.73 -26.61
CA ALA A 610 -7.59 36.27 -25.28
C ALA A 610 -6.08 36.03 -25.14
N ALA A 611 -5.35 35.76 -26.23
CA ALA A 611 -3.90 35.60 -26.22
C ALA A 611 -3.13 36.93 -26.14
N LEU A 612 -3.79 38.05 -26.50
CA LEU A 612 -3.21 39.38 -26.55
C LEU A 612 -3.52 40.22 -25.29
N GLU A 613 -4.53 39.80 -24.53
CA GLU A 613 -4.84 40.32 -23.18
C GLU A 613 -3.91 39.70 -22.14
#